data_AF-A0A4P5T4D8-F1
#
_entry.id   AF-A0A4P5T4D8-F1
#
_cell.length_a   1.000
_cell.length_b   1.000
_cell.length_c   1.000
_cell.angle_alpha   90.00
_cell.angle_beta   90.00
_cell.angle_gamma   90.00
#
_symmetry.space_group_name_H-M   'P 1'
#
loop_
_entity.id
_entity.type
_entity.pdbx_description
1 polymer ?
#
loop_
_entity_poly.entity_id
_entity_poly.type
_entity_poly.pdbx_seq_one_letter_code
_entity_poly.pdbx_strand_id
1 'polypeptide(L)'
;MLKQNWIIILILSCLFLLLLSEIMEATNTPEQKIPELKQDAWVTPSLYLDRSLEGKERELVIYGEELIANTSKYLGPKGSVAAVTNGMNCQNCHLNAGRKSWGNNYGAVAANYPKFRDRSGSIETVYKRVSDCMERSLNGKTLDSNSREMQAMMAYIKWVGNTVAKDSTPKGSGIQPPVYLDRAASPEKGDVIYTSKCQSCHGANGEGLIAADRKSYTYPPLWGPNSYNSGAGLYRLSRFAGYVRDNMPLNQASHSAPALSDEEAWDVAAFVNSRPRPSKDLSADWPNVSKKPIDHPFGPYTDGFSATQHKYGPFQPIIEARKKQQKQKSA
;
A
#
# COMPACT_ATOMS: atom_id res chain seq x y z
N MET A 1 -58.84 38.55 -37.14
CA MET A 1 -57.82 37.53 -36.83
C MET A 1 -57.50 37.40 -35.33
N LEU A 2 -57.48 38.47 -34.50
CA LEU A 2 -57.23 38.32 -33.05
C LEU A 2 -58.31 37.56 -32.26
N LYS A 3 -59.58 37.57 -32.69
CA LYS A 3 -60.67 36.88 -31.96
C LYS A 3 -60.61 35.34 -32.03
N GLN A 4 -59.86 34.75 -32.98
CA GLN A 4 -59.88 33.30 -33.22
C GLN A 4 -58.69 32.55 -32.58
N ASN A 5 -57.66 33.27 -32.14
CA ASN A 5 -56.43 32.67 -31.57
C ASN A 5 -56.27 32.92 -30.06
N TRP A 6 -57.27 33.51 -29.39
CA TRP A 6 -57.14 33.89 -27.98
C TRP A 6 -56.95 32.66 -27.08
N ILE A 7 -57.55 31.53 -27.42
CA ILE A 7 -57.37 30.24 -26.72
C ILE A 7 -55.91 29.77 -26.79
N ILE A 8 -55.27 29.89 -27.97
CA ILE A 8 -53.86 29.48 -28.16
C ILE A 8 -52.93 30.38 -27.35
N ILE A 9 -53.18 31.70 -27.35
CA ILE A 9 -52.41 32.66 -26.54
C ILE A 9 -52.56 32.35 -25.05
N LEU A 10 -53.76 31.98 -24.60
CA LEU A 10 -54.04 31.62 -23.21
C LEU A 10 -53.30 30.33 -22.81
N ILE A 11 -53.32 29.30 -23.66
CA ILE A 11 -52.57 28.05 -23.44
C ILE A 11 -51.06 28.31 -23.38
N LEU A 12 -50.51 29.09 -24.31
CA LEU A 12 -49.08 29.43 -24.31
C LEU A 12 -48.69 30.26 -23.08
N SER A 13 -49.53 31.20 -22.63
CA SER A 13 -49.27 31.94 -21.40
C SER A 13 -49.32 31.06 -20.16
N CYS A 14 -50.24 30.09 -20.10
CA CYS A 14 -50.30 29.13 -18.99
C CYS A 14 -49.08 28.21 -18.98
N LEU A 15 -48.66 27.70 -20.14
CA LEU A 15 -47.44 26.90 -20.26
C LEU A 15 -46.19 27.69 -19.87
N PHE A 16 -46.09 28.95 -20.29
CA PHE A 16 -44.97 29.82 -19.92
C PHE A 16 -44.93 30.08 -18.42
N LEU A 17 -46.08 30.33 -17.79
CA LEU A 17 -46.19 30.52 -16.34
C LEU A 17 -45.85 29.25 -15.55
N LEU A 18 -46.25 28.08 -16.04
CA LEU A 18 -45.90 26.79 -15.44
C LEU A 18 -44.39 26.53 -15.52
N LEU A 19 -43.80 26.78 -16.70
CA LEU A 19 -42.35 26.64 -16.89
C LEU A 19 -41.57 27.61 -15.99
N LEU A 20 -42.05 28.86 -15.87
CA LEU A 20 -41.48 29.85 -14.96
C LEU A 20 -41.61 29.43 -13.50
N SER A 21 -42.74 28.84 -13.10
CA SER A 21 -42.89 28.34 -11.73
C SER A 21 -41.93 27.19 -11.43
N GLU A 22 -41.76 26.25 -12.35
CA GLU A 22 -40.81 25.13 -12.19
C GLU A 22 -39.36 25.62 -12.13
N ILE A 23 -38.99 26.59 -12.98
CA ILE A 23 -37.66 27.19 -12.97
C ILE A 23 -37.44 27.97 -11.66
N MET A 24 -38.42 28.77 -11.23
CA MET A 24 -38.34 29.49 -9.97
C MET A 24 -38.20 28.54 -8.79
N GLU A 25 -38.97 27.45 -8.76
CA GLU A 25 -38.89 26.42 -7.73
C GLU A 25 -37.52 25.72 -7.74
N ALA A 26 -37.00 25.38 -8.93
CA ALA A 26 -35.66 24.81 -9.07
C ALA A 26 -34.55 25.77 -8.61
N THR A 27 -34.66 27.07 -8.91
CA THR A 27 -33.66 28.08 -8.51
C THR A 27 -33.76 28.49 -7.04
N ASN A 28 -34.95 28.42 -6.45
CA ASN A 28 -35.19 28.77 -5.04
C ASN A 28 -35.09 27.57 -4.10
N THR A 29 -35.01 26.35 -4.65
CA THR A 29 -34.68 25.16 -3.86
C THR A 29 -33.27 25.37 -3.30
N PRO A 30 -33.11 25.48 -1.96
CA PRO A 30 -31.80 25.61 -1.36
C PRO A 30 -30.93 24.44 -1.80
N GLU A 31 -29.71 24.71 -2.25
CA GLU A 31 -28.76 23.68 -2.61
C GLU A 31 -28.67 22.68 -1.44
N GLN A 32 -29.18 21.46 -1.65
CA GLN A 32 -29.08 20.42 -0.64
C GLN A 32 -27.60 20.16 -0.45
N LYS A 33 -27.03 20.69 0.64
CA LYS A 33 -25.68 20.34 1.07
C LYS A 33 -25.67 18.83 1.24
N ILE A 34 -25.05 18.15 0.28
CA ILE A 34 -24.75 16.72 0.39
C ILE A 34 -23.99 16.58 1.70
N PRO A 35 -24.46 15.74 2.64
CA PRO A 35 -23.78 15.54 3.90
C PRO A 35 -22.32 15.25 3.64
N GLU A 36 -21.44 16.10 4.18
CA GLU A 36 -20.00 15.90 4.04
C GLU A 36 -19.67 14.54 4.66
N LEU A 37 -19.31 13.58 3.82
CA LEU A 37 -18.90 12.26 4.29
C LEU A 37 -17.72 12.48 5.23
N LYS A 38 -17.88 12.17 6.52
CA LYS A 38 -16.78 12.16 7.48
C LYS A 38 -15.74 11.15 6.98
N GLN A 39 -14.72 11.65 6.30
CA GLN A 39 -13.64 10.82 5.77
C GLN A 39 -12.69 10.47 6.92
N ASP A 40 -12.75 9.23 7.38
CA ASP A 40 -11.88 8.74 8.45
C ASP A 40 -10.42 8.56 8.02
N ALA A 41 -10.14 8.57 6.72
CA ALA A 41 -8.80 8.46 6.16
C ALA A 41 -8.71 9.20 4.83
N TRP A 42 -7.47 9.41 4.37
CA TRP A 42 -7.19 10.01 3.08
C TRP A 42 -7.82 9.20 1.93
N VAL A 43 -8.33 9.92 0.95
CA VAL A 43 -8.88 9.35 -0.28
C VAL A 43 -8.02 9.83 -1.43
N THR A 44 -7.61 8.88 -2.27
CA THR A 44 -6.83 9.17 -3.46
C THR A 44 -7.64 9.98 -4.48
N PRO A 45 -6.99 10.80 -5.33
CA PRO A 45 -7.64 11.34 -6.52
C PRO A 45 -8.18 10.23 -7.43
N SER A 46 -9.24 10.52 -8.18
CA SER A 46 -9.79 9.60 -9.18
C SER A 46 -9.32 10.01 -10.58
N LEU A 47 -8.61 9.13 -11.29
CA LEU A 47 -8.21 9.39 -12.69
C LEU A 47 -9.41 9.65 -13.60
N TYR A 48 -10.57 9.10 -13.28
CA TYR A 48 -11.79 9.31 -14.05
C TYR A 48 -12.33 10.74 -13.88
N LEU A 49 -12.23 11.30 -12.67
CA LEU A 49 -12.70 12.66 -12.36
C LEU A 49 -11.63 13.73 -12.60
N ASP A 50 -10.36 13.34 -12.61
CA ASP A 50 -9.24 14.25 -12.82
C ASP A 50 -9.15 14.70 -14.29
N ARG A 51 -9.53 15.96 -14.50
CA ARG A 51 -9.42 16.67 -15.78
C ARG A 51 -8.16 17.53 -15.91
N SER A 52 -7.31 17.55 -14.89
CA SER A 52 -6.06 18.33 -14.91
C SER A 52 -4.94 17.63 -15.68
N LEU A 53 -5.01 16.29 -15.80
CA LEU A 53 -4.08 15.50 -16.60
C LEU A 53 -4.59 15.33 -18.03
N GLU A 54 -3.82 15.79 -19.01
CA GLU A 54 -4.14 15.67 -20.43
C GLU A 54 -2.97 15.09 -21.25
N GLY A 55 -3.27 14.64 -22.47
CA GLY A 55 -2.28 14.18 -23.45
C GLY A 55 -1.28 13.14 -22.92
N LYS A 56 0.00 13.35 -23.24
CA LYS A 56 1.10 12.43 -22.92
C LYS A 56 1.29 12.21 -21.42
N GLU A 57 1.02 13.23 -20.59
CA GLU A 57 1.15 13.10 -19.14
C GLU A 57 0.10 12.15 -18.58
N ARG A 58 -1.16 12.30 -19.05
CA ARG A 58 -2.24 11.38 -18.70
C ARG A 58 -1.94 9.94 -19.13
N GLU A 59 -1.49 9.75 -20.36
CA GLU A 59 -1.10 8.43 -20.88
C GLU A 59 0.00 7.79 -20.03
N LEU A 60 0.97 8.59 -19.60
CA LEU A 60 2.10 8.12 -18.79
C LEU A 60 1.65 7.71 -17.38
N VAL A 61 0.73 8.45 -16.76
CA VAL A 61 0.14 8.11 -15.46
C VAL A 61 -0.71 6.84 -15.55
N ILE A 62 -1.53 6.69 -16.60
CA ILE A 62 -2.32 5.46 -16.84
C ILE A 62 -1.39 4.26 -17.03
N TYR A 63 -0.32 4.42 -17.81
CA TYR A 63 0.65 3.34 -17.98
C TYR A 63 1.37 3.00 -16.66
N GLY A 64 1.66 4.00 -15.83
CA GLY A 64 2.23 3.81 -14.50
C GLY A 64 1.31 3.03 -13.56
N GLU A 65 0.00 3.33 -13.54
CA GLU A 65 -0.99 2.56 -12.78
C GLU A 65 -1.01 1.10 -13.24
N GLU A 66 -1.05 0.88 -14.55
CA GLU A 66 -1.04 -0.45 -15.16
C GLU A 66 0.23 -1.24 -14.81
N LEU A 67 1.40 -0.60 -14.78
CA LEU A 67 2.65 -1.22 -14.33
C LEU A 67 2.64 -1.59 -12.84
N ILE A 68 2.01 -0.79 -11.98
CA ILE A 68 1.89 -1.12 -10.55
C ILE A 68 0.87 -2.24 -10.33
N ALA A 69 -0.28 -2.18 -11.01
CA ALA A 69 -1.34 -3.17 -10.89
C ALA A 69 -0.91 -4.53 -11.47
N ASN A 70 -0.25 -4.51 -12.62
CA ASN A 70 0.05 -5.68 -13.44
C ASN A 70 1.55 -5.85 -13.67
N THR A 71 2.40 -5.54 -12.69
CA THR A 71 3.87 -5.55 -12.82
C THR A 71 4.41 -6.80 -13.50
N SER A 72 3.90 -7.98 -13.15
CA SER A 72 4.35 -9.26 -13.72
C SER A 72 4.07 -9.39 -15.22
N LYS A 73 2.99 -8.81 -15.72
CA LYS A 73 2.65 -8.78 -17.15
C LYS A 73 3.73 -8.09 -17.98
N TYR A 74 4.42 -7.11 -17.40
CA TYR A 74 5.45 -6.31 -18.07
C TYR A 74 6.87 -6.74 -17.69
N LEU A 75 7.10 -7.03 -16.41
CA LEU A 75 8.42 -7.19 -15.79
C LEU A 75 8.65 -8.57 -15.15
N GLY A 76 7.63 -9.44 -15.15
CA GLY A 76 7.69 -10.79 -14.59
C GLY A 76 8.40 -11.79 -15.51
N PRO A 77 8.45 -13.09 -15.16
CA PRO A 77 9.16 -14.10 -15.94
C PRO A 77 8.69 -14.23 -17.41
N LYS A 78 7.44 -13.83 -17.68
CA LYS A 78 6.85 -13.76 -19.03
C LYS A 78 6.47 -12.32 -19.42
N GLY A 79 7.17 -11.35 -18.85
CA GLY A 79 6.93 -9.94 -19.03
C GLY A 79 7.14 -9.49 -20.47
N SER A 80 6.29 -8.60 -20.98
CA SER A 80 6.40 -8.07 -22.34
C SER A 80 7.51 -7.04 -22.52
N VAL A 81 8.06 -6.48 -21.43
CA VAL A 81 9.13 -5.47 -21.46
C VAL A 81 10.45 -6.08 -21.01
N ALA A 82 10.45 -6.78 -19.88
CA ALA A 82 11.65 -7.43 -19.34
C ALA A 82 11.27 -8.62 -18.44
N ALA A 83 12.20 -9.57 -18.28
CA ALA A 83 12.06 -10.69 -17.34
C ALA A 83 12.97 -10.49 -16.12
N VAL A 84 12.59 -9.56 -15.24
CA VAL A 84 13.47 -9.07 -14.15
C VAL A 84 12.86 -9.19 -12.75
N THR A 85 11.66 -9.74 -12.60
CA THR A 85 10.96 -9.91 -11.31
C THR A 85 10.39 -11.32 -11.12
N ASN A 86 9.98 -11.65 -9.89
CA ASN A 86 9.51 -12.98 -9.46
C ASN A 86 8.07 -13.36 -9.82
N GLY A 87 7.37 -12.53 -10.60
CA GLY A 87 6.01 -12.80 -11.07
C GLY A 87 4.90 -12.23 -10.18
N MET A 88 5.26 -11.58 -9.06
CA MET A 88 4.31 -10.79 -8.27
C MET A 88 4.11 -9.40 -8.87
N ASN A 89 3.02 -8.75 -8.44
CA ASN A 89 2.69 -7.38 -8.77
C ASN A 89 2.96 -6.45 -7.58
N CYS A 90 3.35 -5.20 -7.82
CA CYS A 90 3.46 -4.18 -6.77
C CYS A 90 2.16 -4.09 -5.95
N GLN A 91 1.01 -4.22 -6.63
CA GLN A 91 -0.30 -4.18 -5.97
C GLN A 91 -0.56 -5.29 -4.95
N ASN A 92 0.20 -6.39 -4.98
CA ASN A 92 0.04 -7.46 -4.00
C ASN A 92 0.37 -7.00 -2.56
N CYS A 93 1.16 -5.92 -2.42
CA CYS A 93 1.49 -5.29 -1.15
C CYS A 93 1.02 -3.82 -1.05
N HIS A 94 0.61 -3.23 -2.17
CA HIS A 94 0.15 -1.85 -2.30
C HIS A 94 -1.26 -1.87 -2.90
N LEU A 95 -2.27 -2.13 -2.07
CA LEU A 95 -3.60 -2.49 -2.55
C LEU A 95 -4.26 -1.39 -3.39
N ASN A 96 -5.05 -1.81 -4.38
CA ASN A 96 -5.64 -0.93 -5.39
C ASN A 96 -4.57 -0.04 -6.07
N ALA A 97 -3.50 -0.68 -6.57
CA ALA A 97 -2.33 -0.01 -7.14
C ALA A 97 -1.75 1.11 -6.24
N GLY A 98 -1.77 0.91 -4.92
CA GLY A 98 -1.26 1.87 -3.95
C GLY A 98 -2.19 3.03 -3.64
N ARG A 99 -3.49 2.88 -3.88
CA ARG A 99 -4.52 3.89 -3.57
C ARG A 99 -5.35 3.60 -2.33
N LYS A 100 -5.34 2.36 -1.83
CA LYS A 100 -6.13 1.98 -0.65
C LYS A 100 -5.54 2.56 0.63
N SER A 101 -6.31 3.36 1.37
CA SER A 101 -5.98 3.76 2.74
C SER A 101 -5.81 2.54 3.65
N TRP A 102 -4.78 2.56 4.50
CA TRP A 102 -4.31 1.43 5.31
C TRP A 102 -3.84 0.19 4.51
N GLY A 103 -3.92 0.23 3.18
CA GLY A 103 -3.41 -0.78 2.26
C GLY A 103 -2.02 -0.45 1.73
N ASN A 104 -1.19 0.23 2.54
CA ASN A 104 0.16 0.67 2.18
C ASN A 104 0.18 1.57 0.92
N ASN A 105 -0.66 2.61 0.90
CA ASN A 105 -0.76 3.52 -0.25
C ASN A 105 0.49 4.38 -0.50
N TYR A 106 0.50 5.04 -1.67
CA TYR A 106 1.52 5.99 -2.09
C TYR A 106 1.20 7.45 -1.75
N GLY A 107 0.09 7.76 -1.07
CA GLY A 107 -0.36 9.14 -0.86
C GLY A 107 0.71 10.06 -0.24
N ALA A 108 1.48 9.56 0.72
CA ALA A 108 2.56 10.33 1.34
C ALA A 108 3.81 10.53 0.44
N VAL A 109 3.95 9.84 -0.69
CA VAL A 109 5.23 9.77 -1.41
C VAL A 109 5.60 11.11 -2.05
N ALA A 110 4.67 11.75 -2.78
CA ALA A 110 4.93 13.02 -3.45
C ALA A 110 5.35 14.12 -2.47
N ALA A 111 4.66 14.21 -1.33
CA ALA A 111 4.92 15.21 -0.30
C ALA A 111 6.28 15.02 0.40
N ASN A 112 6.74 13.78 0.57
CA ASN A 112 7.86 13.49 1.48
C ASN A 112 9.18 13.13 0.81
N TYR A 113 9.24 13.02 -0.53
CA TYR A 113 10.48 12.72 -1.25
C TYR A 113 11.10 13.95 -1.93
N PRO A 114 12.44 14.03 -2.05
CA PRO A 114 13.44 13.07 -1.55
C PRO A 114 13.52 13.01 -0.01
N LYS A 115 13.91 11.86 0.56
CA LYS A 115 13.86 11.60 2.02
C LYS A 115 15.10 10.87 2.53
N PHE A 116 15.59 11.23 3.70
CA PHE A 116 16.60 10.44 4.41
C PHE A 116 16.05 9.07 4.81
N ARG A 117 16.82 8.00 4.57
CA ARG A 117 16.48 6.64 4.99
C ARG A 117 17.59 6.03 5.81
N ASP A 118 17.27 5.61 7.03
CA ASP A 118 18.20 4.94 7.94
C ASP A 118 18.83 3.67 7.34
N ARG A 119 18.10 2.96 6.46
CA ARG A 119 18.59 1.74 5.82
C ARG A 119 19.81 2.03 4.94
N SER A 120 19.77 3.05 4.09
CA SER A 120 20.88 3.41 3.21
C SER A 120 21.84 4.42 3.85
N GLY A 121 21.42 5.09 4.93
CA GLY A 121 22.18 6.17 5.54
C GLY A 121 22.28 7.42 4.65
N SER A 122 21.39 7.57 3.67
CA SER A 122 21.45 8.67 2.69
C SER A 122 20.07 9.22 2.32
N ILE A 123 20.06 10.35 1.61
CA ILE A 123 18.86 10.93 1.00
C ILE A 123 18.50 10.11 -0.25
N GLU A 124 17.30 9.54 -0.27
CA GLU A 124 16.81 8.74 -1.38
C GLU A 124 15.76 9.48 -2.20
N THR A 125 15.78 9.24 -3.51
CA THR A 125 14.72 9.63 -4.45
C THR A 125 13.60 8.59 -4.49
N VAL A 126 12.46 8.93 -5.08
CA VAL A 126 11.38 7.95 -5.32
C VAL A 126 11.86 6.82 -6.23
N TYR A 127 12.72 7.13 -7.22
CA TYR A 127 13.34 6.14 -8.10
C TYR A 127 14.10 5.07 -7.31
N LYS A 128 15.02 5.49 -6.43
CA LYS A 128 15.75 4.56 -5.56
C LYS A 128 14.79 3.73 -4.70
N ARG A 129 13.74 4.34 -4.16
CA ARG A 129 12.75 3.62 -3.35
C ARG A 129 12.04 2.51 -4.14
N VAL A 130 11.73 2.74 -5.40
CA VAL A 130 11.10 1.75 -6.29
C VAL A 130 12.10 0.68 -6.72
N SER A 131 13.33 1.04 -7.07
CA SER A 131 14.42 0.08 -7.32
C SER A 131 14.63 -0.86 -6.14
N ASP A 132 14.72 -0.32 -4.91
CA ASP A 132 14.82 -1.13 -3.69
C ASP A 132 13.62 -2.06 -3.51
N CYS A 133 12.41 -1.63 -3.90
CA CYS A 133 11.22 -2.50 -3.89
C CYS A 133 11.35 -3.66 -4.88
N MET A 134 11.81 -3.39 -6.10
CA MET A 134 12.01 -4.42 -7.13
C MET A 134 13.01 -5.48 -6.65
N GLU A 135 14.16 -5.04 -6.11
CA GLU A 135 15.21 -5.95 -5.66
C GLU A 135 14.86 -6.75 -4.40
N ARG A 136 13.87 -6.31 -3.63
CA ARG A 136 13.55 -6.89 -2.33
C ARG A 136 12.21 -7.61 -2.33
N SER A 137 11.16 -6.85 -2.63
CA SER A 137 9.78 -7.35 -2.62
C SER A 137 9.49 -8.22 -3.85
N LEU A 138 10.06 -7.88 -5.00
CA LEU A 138 9.89 -8.65 -6.24
C LEU A 138 11.09 -9.56 -6.56
N ASN A 139 12.03 -9.68 -5.61
CA ASN A 139 13.25 -10.48 -5.72
C ASN A 139 13.96 -10.35 -7.09
N GLY A 140 13.99 -9.14 -7.62
CA GLY A 140 14.32 -8.85 -9.01
C GLY A 140 15.56 -7.98 -9.19
N LYS A 141 15.66 -7.37 -10.37
CA LYS A 141 16.65 -6.36 -10.72
C LYS A 141 15.97 -5.02 -10.99
N THR A 142 16.67 -3.91 -10.74
CA THR A 142 16.17 -2.57 -11.06
C THR A 142 16.07 -2.35 -12.58
N LEU A 143 15.15 -1.47 -12.99
CA LEU A 143 15.15 -0.86 -14.32
C LEU A 143 16.12 0.32 -14.37
N ASP A 144 16.49 0.72 -15.59
CA ASP A 144 17.10 2.03 -15.85
C ASP A 144 16.13 3.13 -15.38
N SER A 145 16.65 4.10 -14.62
CA SER A 145 15.89 5.25 -14.15
C SER A 145 15.30 6.09 -15.29
N ASN A 146 15.92 6.08 -16.47
CA ASN A 146 15.47 6.80 -17.66
C ASN A 146 14.50 5.99 -18.53
N SER A 147 14.26 4.72 -18.21
CA SER A 147 13.30 3.88 -18.95
C SER A 147 11.89 4.45 -18.88
N ARG A 148 11.11 4.27 -19.95
CA ARG A 148 9.71 4.70 -20.02
C ARG A 148 8.88 4.13 -18.87
N GLU A 149 9.13 2.87 -18.51
CA GLU A 149 8.43 2.15 -17.44
C GLU A 149 8.71 2.78 -16.07
N MET A 150 9.96 3.10 -15.77
CA MET A 150 10.30 3.75 -14.50
C MET A 150 9.71 5.17 -14.44
N GLN A 151 9.80 5.94 -15.53
CA GLN A 151 9.19 7.27 -15.62
C GLN A 151 7.67 7.20 -15.42
N ALA A 152 7.00 6.20 -16.01
CA ALA A 152 5.57 5.97 -15.86
C ALA A 152 5.19 5.64 -14.41
N MET A 153 5.89 4.69 -13.78
CA MET A 153 5.66 4.37 -12.37
C MET A 153 5.86 5.60 -11.47
N MET A 154 6.87 6.44 -11.74
CA MET A 154 7.08 7.66 -10.95
C MET A 154 6.00 8.70 -11.17
N ALA A 155 5.56 8.93 -12.42
CA ALA A 155 4.49 9.84 -12.75
C ALA A 155 3.21 9.45 -12.00
N TYR A 156 2.85 8.17 -12.05
CA TYR A 156 1.70 7.63 -11.31
C TYR A 156 1.84 7.77 -9.80
N ILE A 157 2.95 7.32 -9.21
CA ILE A 157 3.16 7.39 -7.75
C ILE A 157 3.11 8.84 -7.23
N LYS A 158 3.65 9.80 -7.99
CA LYS A 158 3.57 11.22 -7.65
C LYS A 158 2.14 11.75 -7.80
N TRP A 159 1.46 11.38 -8.87
CA TRP A 159 0.07 11.75 -9.11
C TRP A 159 -0.85 11.27 -7.99
N VAL A 160 -0.68 10.02 -7.51
CA VAL A 160 -1.50 9.45 -6.43
C VAL A 160 -1.53 10.37 -5.20
N GLY A 161 -0.41 11.03 -4.86
CA GLY A 161 -0.29 11.94 -3.72
C GLY A 161 -0.25 13.43 -4.06
N ASN A 162 -0.68 13.85 -5.26
CA ASN A 162 -0.46 15.23 -5.74
C ASN A 162 -1.19 16.32 -4.95
N THR A 163 -2.27 15.97 -4.24
CA THR A 163 -3.03 16.88 -3.38
C THR A 163 -2.55 16.92 -1.92
N VAL A 164 -1.57 16.08 -1.57
CA VAL A 164 -1.05 15.99 -0.20
C VAL A 164 -0.05 17.12 0.03
N ALA A 165 -0.29 17.93 1.06
CA ALA A 165 0.59 19.05 1.41
C ALA A 165 2.03 18.59 1.64
N LYS A 166 3.00 19.41 1.21
CA LYS A 166 4.43 19.14 1.38
C LYS A 166 4.76 18.85 2.86
N ASP A 167 5.64 17.89 3.09
CA ASP A 167 6.11 17.46 4.42
C ASP A 167 4.99 17.01 5.39
N SER A 168 3.83 16.62 4.85
CA SER A 168 2.73 16.03 5.61
C SER A 168 2.59 14.53 5.34
N THR A 169 2.02 13.80 6.31
CA THR A 169 1.66 12.38 6.13
C THR A 169 0.14 12.24 6.30
N PRO A 170 -0.59 11.92 5.22
CA PRO A 170 -2.03 11.77 5.31
C PRO A 170 -2.42 10.56 6.16
N LYS A 171 -3.56 10.68 6.87
CA LYS A 171 -4.11 9.60 7.69
C LYS A 171 -4.41 8.38 6.80
N GLY A 172 -3.97 7.21 7.24
CA GLY A 172 -4.09 5.97 6.46
C GLY A 172 -2.87 5.65 5.59
N SER A 173 -1.80 6.46 5.59
CA SER A 173 -0.54 6.11 4.93
C SER A 173 0.29 5.08 5.70
N GLY A 174 0.99 4.24 4.95
CA GLY A 174 1.89 3.23 5.49
C GLY A 174 1.18 2.05 6.13
N ILE A 175 1.89 1.36 7.02
CA ILE A 175 1.40 0.21 7.77
C ILE A 175 1.64 0.49 9.25
N GLN A 176 0.60 0.38 10.07
CA GLN A 176 0.71 0.50 11.53
C GLN A 176 0.89 -0.89 12.13
N PRO A 177 1.83 -1.09 13.07
CA PRO A 177 1.92 -2.35 13.78
C PRO A 177 0.67 -2.53 14.69
N PRO A 178 0.19 -3.77 14.88
CA PRO A 178 -0.80 -4.07 15.91
C PRO A 178 -0.22 -3.78 17.31
N VAL A 179 -1.05 -3.82 18.35
CA VAL A 179 -0.56 -3.73 19.74
C VAL A 179 0.51 -4.80 19.97
N TYR A 180 1.63 -4.41 20.58
CA TYR A 180 2.73 -5.33 20.83
C TYR A 180 2.35 -6.39 21.86
N LEU A 181 2.75 -7.62 21.60
CA LEU A 181 2.59 -8.74 22.52
C LEU A 181 3.54 -8.61 23.72
N ASP A 182 3.07 -9.08 24.88
CA ASP A 182 3.87 -9.34 26.09
C ASP A 182 4.70 -10.63 25.99
N ARG A 183 4.37 -11.48 25.01
CA ARG A 183 5.07 -12.72 24.63
C ARG A 183 5.73 -12.62 23.24
N ALA A 184 6.50 -13.65 22.89
CA ALA A 184 6.90 -13.85 21.50
C ALA A 184 5.69 -14.29 20.65
N ALA A 185 5.66 -13.87 19.39
CA ALA A 185 4.75 -14.40 18.39
C ALA A 185 5.11 -15.87 18.09
N SER A 186 4.11 -16.75 18.00
CA SER A 186 4.27 -18.19 17.83
C SER A 186 3.98 -18.61 16.39
N PRO A 187 4.98 -19.12 15.64
CA PRO A 187 4.75 -19.75 14.35
C PRO A 187 3.77 -20.92 14.42
N GLU A 188 3.74 -21.67 15.52
CA GLU A 188 2.87 -22.84 15.71
C GLU A 188 1.40 -22.43 15.81
N LYS A 189 1.09 -21.38 16.59
CA LYS A 189 -0.26 -20.79 16.60
C LYS A 189 -0.62 -20.17 15.25
N GLY A 190 0.37 -19.55 14.60
CA GLY A 190 0.23 -18.95 13.28
C GLY A 190 -0.13 -19.96 12.18
N ASP A 191 0.35 -21.20 12.27
CA ASP A 191 0.01 -22.28 11.35
C ASP A 191 -1.49 -22.59 11.37
N VAL A 192 -2.07 -22.69 12.57
CA VAL A 192 -3.52 -22.92 12.75
C VAL A 192 -4.35 -21.80 12.14
N ILE A 193 -3.91 -20.54 12.33
CA ILE A 193 -4.56 -19.37 11.74
C ILE A 193 -4.42 -19.39 10.21
N TYR A 194 -3.24 -19.75 9.70
CA TYR A 194 -2.98 -19.84 8.27
C TYR A 194 -3.88 -20.88 7.60
N THR A 195 -3.93 -22.09 8.15
CA THR A 195 -4.76 -23.18 7.63
C THR A 195 -6.25 -22.81 7.61
N SER A 196 -6.73 -22.11 8.64
CA SER A 196 -8.15 -21.75 8.76
C SER A 196 -8.56 -20.52 7.96
N LYS A 197 -7.69 -19.50 7.84
CA LYS A 197 -8.08 -18.18 7.29
C LYS A 197 -7.34 -17.78 6.00
N CYS A 198 -6.25 -18.44 5.64
CA CYS A 198 -5.35 -17.97 4.56
C CYS A 198 -5.12 -19.01 3.45
N GLN A 199 -5.06 -20.29 3.81
CA GLN A 199 -4.68 -21.40 2.92
C GLN A 199 -5.57 -21.52 1.68
N SER A 200 -6.87 -21.24 1.79
CA SER A 200 -7.81 -21.32 0.66
C SER A 200 -7.43 -20.42 -0.52
N CYS A 201 -6.70 -19.33 -0.27
CA CYS A 201 -6.23 -18.41 -1.30
C CYS A 201 -4.73 -18.58 -1.57
N HIS A 202 -3.91 -18.70 -0.52
CA HIS A 202 -2.46 -18.71 -0.66
C HIS A 202 -1.84 -20.10 -0.82
N GLY A 203 -2.65 -21.17 -0.80
CA GLY A 203 -2.20 -22.55 -0.97
C GLY A 203 -1.67 -23.18 0.32
N ALA A 204 -1.63 -24.51 0.38
CA ALA A 204 -1.15 -25.23 1.58
C ALA A 204 0.35 -25.00 1.83
N ASN A 205 1.10 -24.72 0.77
CA ASN A 205 2.54 -24.47 0.80
C ASN A 205 2.87 -22.99 0.52
N GLY A 206 1.91 -22.07 0.68
CA GLY A 206 2.11 -20.63 0.48
C GLY A 206 2.49 -20.25 -0.95
N GLU A 207 2.26 -21.15 -1.92
CA GLU A 207 2.62 -21.04 -3.33
C GLU A 207 1.76 -20.02 -4.09
N GLY A 208 0.66 -19.58 -3.48
CA GLY A 208 -0.32 -18.69 -4.11
C GLY A 208 -1.15 -19.39 -5.18
N LEU A 209 -1.84 -18.60 -5.99
CA LEU A 209 -2.62 -19.07 -7.13
C LEU A 209 -2.19 -18.29 -8.37
N ILE A 210 -1.61 -19.00 -9.34
CA ILE A 210 -1.27 -18.44 -10.64
C ILE A 210 -2.56 -18.09 -11.38
N ALA A 211 -2.61 -16.90 -11.99
CA ALA A 211 -3.73 -16.45 -12.79
C ALA A 211 -3.89 -17.29 -14.06
N ALA A 212 -5.09 -17.30 -14.66
CA ALA A 212 -5.40 -18.12 -15.83
C ALA A 212 -4.46 -17.86 -17.04
N ASP A 213 -3.98 -16.63 -17.20
CA ASP A 213 -3.02 -16.26 -18.25
C ASP A 213 -1.60 -16.81 -18.02
N ARG A 214 -1.34 -17.34 -16.83
CA ARG A 214 -0.03 -17.81 -16.33
C ARG A 214 1.08 -16.77 -16.44
N LYS A 215 0.73 -15.49 -16.40
CA LYS A 215 1.66 -14.36 -16.41
C LYS A 215 1.74 -13.66 -15.06
N SER A 216 0.77 -13.87 -14.18
CA SER A 216 0.73 -13.24 -12.85
C SER A 216 0.11 -14.19 -11.82
N TYR A 217 0.02 -13.73 -10.58
CA TYR A 217 -0.70 -14.42 -9.50
C TYR A 217 -2.02 -13.71 -9.20
N THR A 218 -3.11 -14.49 -9.15
CA THR A 218 -4.38 -14.04 -8.56
C THR A 218 -4.22 -13.86 -7.05
N TYR A 219 -3.57 -14.82 -6.39
CA TYR A 219 -3.15 -14.71 -4.99
C TYR A 219 -1.63 -14.90 -4.91
N PRO A 220 -0.88 -13.92 -4.37
CA PRO A 220 0.59 -13.97 -4.41
C PRO A 220 1.14 -15.09 -3.52
N PRO A 221 2.32 -15.63 -3.87
CA PRO A 221 3.06 -16.54 -3.00
C PRO A 221 3.56 -15.80 -1.75
N LEU A 222 3.31 -16.37 -0.57
CA LEU A 222 3.73 -15.77 0.70
C LEU A 222 5.15 -16.18 1.10
N TRP A 223 5.61 -17.33 0.62
CA TRP A 223 6.98 -17.81 0.77
C TRP A 223 7.37 -18.69 -0.42
N GLY A 224 8.54 -19.35 -0.36
CA GLY A 224 9.09 -20.10 -1.47
C GLY A 224 9.83 -19.22 -2.49
N PRO A 225 10.34 -19.82 -3.59
CA PRO A 225 11.27 -19.16 -4.51
C PRO A 225 10.69 -17.95 -5.24
N ASN A 226 9.37 -17.88 -5.40
CA ASN A 226 8.68 -16.82 -6.14
C ASN A 226 8.16 -15.68 -5.23
N SER A 227 8.40 -15.75 -3.92
CA SER A 227 7.95 -14.70 -2.98
C SER A 227 8.99 -13.60 -2.79
N TYR A 228 8.70 -12.65 -1.90
CA TYR A 228 9.61 -11.59 -1.49
C TYR A 228 10.80 -12.17 -0.72
N ASN A 229 11.98 -11.55 -0.87
CA ASN A 229 13.20 -12.01 -0.23
C ASN A 229 13.36 -11.47 1.21
N SER A 230 14.38 -11.97 1.91
CA SER A 230 14.69 -11.61 3.30
C SER A 230 15.04 -10.12 3.52
N GLY A 231 15.29 -9.36 2.43
CA GLY A 231 15.53 -7.92 2.50
C GLY A 231 14.27 -7.06 2.39
N ALA A 232 13.11 -7.65 2.15
CA ALA A 232 11.84 -6.94 1.98
C ALA A 232 11.32 -6.32 3.28
N GLY A 233 10.62 -5.20 3.18
CA GLY A 233 10.05 -4.52 4.35
C GLY A 233 9.04 -5.39 5.11
N LEU A 234 8.29 -6.23 4.39
CA LEU A 234 7.33 -7.20 4.91
C LEU A 234 7.96 -8.45 5.53
N TYR A 235 9.28 -8.67 5.40
CA TYR A 235 9.96 -9.71 6.16
C TYR A 235 10.13 -9.32 7.64
N ARG A 236 9.91 -8.05 7.99
CA ARG A 236 9.87 -7.58 9.38
C ARG A 236 8.50 -7.83 9.98
N LEU A 237 8.48 -8.42 11.17
CA LEU A 237 7.28 -9.00 11.74
C LEU A 237 6.19 -7.95 12.01
N SER A 238 6.55 -6.77 12.54
CA SER A 238 5.56 -5.72 12.84
C SER A 238 4.87 -5.17 11.59
N ARG A 239 5.60 -5.13 10.47
CA ARG A 239 5.05 -4.67 9.19
C ARG A 239 4.15 -5.71 8.56
N PHE A 240 4.51 -6.98 8.64
CA PHE A 240 3.63 -8.03 8.12
C PHE A 240 2.36 -8.17 8.95
N ALA A 241 2.49 -8.23 10.28
CA ALA A 241 1.34 -8.32 11.19
C ALA A 241 0.38 -7.14 11.00
N GLY A 242 0.90 -5.92 10.88
CA GLY A 242 0.08 -4.73 10.62
C GLY A 242 -0.63 -4.76 9.27
N TYR A 243 0.06 -5.24 8.23
CA TYR A 243 -0.55 -5.39 6.91
C TYR A 243 -1.69 -6.42 6.94
N VAL A 244 -1.46 -7.56 7.59
CA VAL A 244 -2.44 -8.64 7.75
C VAL A 244 -3.65 -8.16 8.54
N ARG A 245 -3.45 -7.54 9.71
CA ARG A 245 -4.53 -7.00 10.55
C ARG A 245 -5.51 -6.12 9.76
N ASP A 246 -4.98 -5.20 8.97
CA ASP A 246 -5.78 -4.17 8.30
C ASP A 246 -6.35 -4.62 6.94
N ASN A 247 -5.81 -5.69 6.34
CA ASN A 247 -6.09 -6.02 4.94
C ASN A 247 -6.36 -7.49 4.64
N MET A 248 -6.14 -8.40 5.59
CA MET A 248 -6.31 -9.84 5.38
C MET A 248 -7.23 -10.47 6.45
N PRO A 249 -8.12 -11.40 6.07
CA PRO A 249 -8.37 -11.88 4.70
C PRO A 249 -8.96 -10.78 3.79
N LEU A 250 -8.65 -10.87 2.50
CA LEU A 250 -9.03 -9.86 1.53
C LEU A 250 -10.56 -9.66 1.51
N ASN A 251 -11.00 -8.40 1.51
CA ASN A 251 -12.41 -7.98 1.56
C ASN A 251 -13.17 -8.37 2.84
N GLN A 252 -12.51 -8.94 3.84
CA GLN A 252 -13.09 -9.26 5.15
C GLN A 252 -12.48 -8.39 6.27
N ALA A 253 -11.24 -7.94 6.08
CA ALA A 253 -10.55 -7.06 7.02
C ALA A 253 -10.49 -5.61 6.54
N SER A 254 -10.57 -4.71 7.52
CA SER A 254 -10.32 -3.28 7.38
C SER A 254 -9.64 -2.75 8.65
N HIS A 255 -9.09 -1.54 8.59
CA HIS A 255 -8.43 -0.94 9.75
C HIS A 255 -9.34 -0.78 10.98
N SER A 256 -10.60 -0.41 10.77
CA SER A 256 -11.62 -0.21 11.83
C SER A 256 -12.36 -1.48 12.22
N ALA A 257 -12.36 -2.49 11.36
CA ALA A 257 -12.96 -3.80 11.60
C ALA A 257 -11.98 -4.89 11.11
N PRO A 258 -10.93 -5.21 11.90
CA PRO A 258 -10.00 -6.25 11.55
C PRO A 258 -10.66 -7.63 11.70
N ALA A 259 -10.38 -8.54 10.77
CA ALA A 259 -10.91 -9.92 10.81
C ALA A 259 -10.09 -10.86 11.71
N LEU A 260 -8.87 -10.44 12.06
CA LEU A 260 -7.98 -11.12 12.99
C LEU A 260 -7.79 -10.25 14.23
N SER A 261 -7.65 -10.88 15.39
CA SER A 261 -7.14 -10.16 16.56
C SER A 261 -5.69 -9.73 16.34
N ASP A 262 -5.20 -8.77 17.13
CA ASP A 262 -3.81 -8.36 17.07
C ASP A 262 -2.86 -9.55 17.34
N GLU A 263 -3.21 -10.44 18.28
CA GLU A 263 -2.45 -11.67 18.53
C GLU A 263 -2.42 -12.62 17.34
N GLU A 264 -3.57 -12.86 16.71
CA GLU A 264 -3.65 -13.72 15.53
C GLU A 264 -2.81 -13.14 14.38
N ALA A 265 -2.83 -11.82 14.19
CA ALA A 265 -2.04 -11.14 13.17
C ALA A 265 -0.52 -11.28 13.41
N TRP A 266 -0.07 -11.21 14.65
CA TRP A 266 1.33 -11.46 15.02
C TRP A 266 1.75 -12.92 14.80
N ASP A 267 0.93 -13.86 15.25
CA ASP A 267 1.24 -15.29 15.18
C ASP A 267 1.26 -15.78 13.72
N VAL A 268 0.28 -15.41 12.89
CA VAL A 268 0.30 -15.76 11.45
C VAL A 268 1.44 -15.08 10.70
N ALA A 269 1.82 -13.87 11.09
CA ALA A 269 2.99 -13.21 10.55
C ALA A 269 4.29 -13.98 10.88
N ALA A 270 4.38 -14.51 12.10
CA ALA A 270 5.54 -15.27 12.56
C ALA A 270 5.65 -16.57 11.78
N PHE A 271 4.52 -17.25 11.56
CA PHE A 271 4.42 -18.41 10.71
C PHE A 271 4.92 -18.13 9.29
N VAL A 272 4.32 -17.15 8.59
CA VAL A 272 4.67 -16.83 7.19
C VAL A 272 6.15 -16.42 7.04
N ASN A 273 6.68 -15.61 7.96
CA ASN A 273 8.08 -15.18 7.91
C ASN A 273 9.07 -16.19 8.54
N SER A 274 8.60 -17.32 9.05
CA SER A 274 9.44 -18.47 9.41
C SER A 274 9.74 -19.37 8.20
N ARG A 275 8.93 -19.30 7.14
CA ARG A 275 9.04 -20.18 5.98
C ARG A 275 10.21 -19.81 5.03
N PRO A 276 10.77 -20.79 4.30
CA PRO A 276 11.89 -20.56 3.37
C PRO A 276 11.55 -19.56 2.27
N ARG A 277 12.50 -18.69 1.91
CA ARG A 277 12.36 -17.69 0.85
C ARG A 277 13.75 -17.28 0.33
N PRO A 278 13.85 -16.56 -0.80
CA PRO A 278 15.14 -16.08 -1.29
C PRO A 278 15.83 -15.17 -0.27
N SER A 279 17.16 -15.22 -0.23
CA SER A 279 17.99 -14.33 0.57
C SER A 279 18.41 -13.09 -0.23
N LYS A 280 18.64 -11.97 0.46
CA LYS A 280 19.35 -10.80 -0.09
C LYS A 280 20.56 -10.50 0.77
N ASP A 281 21.65 -10.05 0.15
CA ASP A 281 22.77 -9.46 0.88
C ASP A 281 22.34 -8.12 1.50
N LEU A 282 22.52 -7.99 2.82
CA LEU A 282 22.15 -6.83 3.62
C LEU A 282 23.38 -6.15 4.21
N SER A 283 24.59 -6.49 3.78
CA SER A 283 25.85 -5.94 4.30
C SER A 283 25.93 -4.42 4.20
N ALA A 284 25.34 -3.83 3.16
CA ALA A 284 25.24 -2.38 2.95
C ALA A 284 24.04 -1.73 3.66
N ASP A 285 23.14 -2.51 4.27
CA ASP A 285 21.99 -1.97 4.99
C ASP A 285 22.37 -1.59 6.42
N TRP A 286 21.78 -0.50 6.90
CA TRP A 286 21.92 0.01 8.26
C TRP A 286 23.37 0.39 8.63
N PRO A 287 24.02 1.32 7.87
CA PRO A 287 25.37 1.77 8.18
C PRO A 287 25.49 2.31 9.62
N ASN A 288 24.41 2.86 10.15
CA ASN A 288 24.25 3.08 11.59
C ASN A 288 23.38 1.97 12.19
N VAL A 289 24.03 0.97 12.80
CA VAL A 289 23.37 -0.20 13.41
C VAL A 289 22.34 0.20 14.49
N SER A 290 22.56 1.32 15.20
CA SER A 290 21.61 1.79 16.23
C SER A 290 20.25 2.24 15.67
N LYS A 291 20.19 2.52 14.36
CA LYS A 291 18.94 2.90 13.67
C LYS A 291 18.16 1.71 13.12
N LYS A 292 18.72 0.51 13.22
CA LYS A 292 18.04 -0.73 12.81
C LYS A 292 16.72 -0.89 13.57
N PRO A 293 15.59 -1.21 12.90
CA PRO A 293 14.31 -1.39 13.57
C PRO A 293 14.34 -2.44 14.68
N ILE A 294 13.49 -2.29 15.69
CA ILE A 294 13.37 -3.24 16.80
C ILE A 294 12.97 -4.65 16.36
N ASP A 295 12.36 -4.76 15.17
CA ASP A 295 11.84 -6.01 14.60
C ASP A 295 12.65 -6.48 13.39
N HIS A 296 13.88 -5.98 13.22
CA HIS A 296 14.76 -6.44 12.17
C HIS A 296 15.38 -7.78 12.58
N PRO A 297 15.15 -8.88 11.85
CA PRO A 297 15.48 -10.23 12.34
C PRO A 297 16.96 -10.59 12.29
N PHE A 298 17.79 -9.73 11.68
CA PHE A 298 19.23 -9.97 11.50
C PHE A 298 20.09 -8.94 12.26
N GLY A 299 21.04 -9.45 13.04
CA GLY A 299 22.03 -8.67 13.78
C GLY A 299 23.09 -8.03 12.87
N PRO A 300 24.11 -7.37 13.44
CA PRO A 300 24.29 -7.09 14.86
C PRO A 300 23.28 -6.06 15.39
N TYR A 301 23.22 -5.90 16.73
CA TYR A 301 22.38 -4.93 17.44
C TYR A 301 23.18 -4.20 18.51
N THR A 302 22.72 -3.01 18.92
CA THR A 302 23.38 -2.20 19.96
C THR A 302 22.70 -2.29 21.33
N ASP A 303 21.63 -3.06 21.45
CA ASP A 303 20.73 -3.10 22.62
C ASP A 303 20.90 -4.38 23.46
N GLY A 304 21.72 -5.33 23.02
CA GLY A 304 22.02 -6.57 23.75
C GLY A 304 20.97 -7.68 23.61
N PHE A 305 19.92 -7.48 22.82
CA PHE A 305 18.88 -8.49 22.62
C PHE A 305 19.27 -9.49 21.51
N SER A 306 18.72 -10.71 21.61
CA SER A 306 19.02 -11.78 20.65
C SER A 306 18.31 -11.56 19.31
N ALA A 307 18.86 -12.16 18.24
CA ALA A 307 18.19 -12.14 16.93
C ALA A 307 16.81 -12.81 16.95
N THR A 308 16.63 -13.85 17.78
CA THR A 308 15.33 -14.50 18.00
C THR A 308 14.31 -13.52 18.58
N GLN A 309 14.70 -12.74 19.59
CA GLN A 309 13.80 -11.75 20.18
C GLN A 309 13.51 -10.59 19.21
N HIS A 310 14.50 -10.16 18.41
CA HIS A 310 14.25 -9.21 17.33
C HIS A 310 13.36 -9.78 16.20
N LYS A 311 13.34 -11.09 16.01
CA LYS A 311 12.50 -11.74 15.00
C LYS A 311 11.06 -11.92 15.46
N TYR A 312 10.84 -12.38 16.69
CA TYR A 312 9.53 -12.81 17.19
C TYR A 312 8.99 -12.01 18.38
N GLY A 313 9.79 -11.13 18.98
CA GLY A 313 9.44 -10.43 20.21
C GLY A 313 9.69 -11.29 21.47
N PRO A 314 9.15 -10.87 22.64
CA PRO A 314 8.38 -9.64 22.83
C PRO A 314 9.23 -8.40 22.54
N PHE A 315 8.61 -7.42 21.87
CA PHE A 315 9.31 -6.21 21.39
C PHE A 315 9.38 -5.10 22.44
N GLN A 316 8.46 -5.11 23.41
CA GLN A 316 8.36 -4.07 24.45
C GLN A 316 9.66 -3.93 25.27
N PRO A 317 10.33 -5.01 25.73
CA PRO A 317 11.61 -4.89 26.42
C PRO A 317 12.71 -4.19 25.60
N ILE A 318 12.76 -4.44 24.28
CA ILE A 318 13.72 -3.80 23.36
C ILE A 318 13.45 -2.29 23.29
N ILE A 319 12.17 -1.91 23.15
CA ILE A 319 11.74 -0.51 23.09
C ILE A 319 12.16 0.23 24.37
N GLU A 320 11.90 -0.36 25.53
CA GLU A 320 12.21 0.24 26.82
C GLU A 320 13.71 0.39 27.06
N ALA A 321 14.50 -0.63 26.73
CA ALA A 321 15.95 -0.59 26.84
C ALA A 321 16.54 0.52 25.94
N ARG A 322 16.10 0.62 24.68
CA ARG A 322 16.56 1.69 23.76
C ARG A 322 16.18 3.08 24.25
N LYS A 323 14.98 3.25 24.81
CA LYS A 323 14.56 4.52 25.45
C LYS A 323 15.47 4.90 26.62
N LYS A 324 15.84 3.94 27.48
CA LYS A 324 16.78 4.16 28.60
C LYS A 324 18.17 4.55 28.10
N GLN A 325 18.72 3.84 27.11
CA GLN A 325 20.01 4.16 26.50
C GLN A 325 20.03 5.55 25.85
N GLN A 326 18.94 5.96 25.20
CA GLN A 326 18.84 7.30 24.60
C GLN A 326 18.83 8.39 25.67
N LYS A 327 18.06 8.21 26.76
CA LYS A 327 18.05 9.15 27.88
C LYS A 327 19.43 9.31 28.52
N GLN A 328 20.17 8.22 28.70
CA GLN A 328 21.52 8.24 29.25
C GLN A 328 22.55 8.94 28.35
N LYS A 329 22.33 8.95 27.03
CA LYS A 329 23.20 9.67 26.07
C LYS A 329 22.89 11.16 25.95
N SER A 330 21.73 11.59 26.44
CA SER A 330 21.27 12.98 26.39
C SER A 330 21.37 13.70 27.73
N ALA A 331 21.80 13.01 28.78
CA ALA A 331 22.15 13.54 30.09
C ALA A 331 23.67 13.71 30.16
#